data_AF-A0A6J8ED24-F1
#
_entry.id   AF-A0A6J8ED24-F1
#
_cell.length_a   1.000
_cell.length_b   1.000
_cell.length_c   1.000
_cell.angle_alpha   90.00
_cell.angle_beta   90.00
_cell.angle_gamma   90.00
#
_symmetry.space_group_name_H-M   'P 1'
#
loop_
_entity.id
_entity.type
_entity.pdbx_description
1 polymer ?
#
loop_
_entity_poly.entity_id
_entity_poly.type
_entity_poly.pdbx_seq_one_letter_code
_entity_poly.pdbx_strand_id
1 'polypeptide(L)'
;MEKGYEAPWVLQNPMRRLVKATGIKQSTLRQYINGNDPVQDVVKSIHKTYVQKTVSKTQKVDDFDKGVVRRTIYDLHKKSQSVTMPKLQEALKKKTLTFPYLQCREQCIYWGFEWFRDTLIPKLPPQSVIVMDNAPYHSHLDPDSRVPNTNSNKSEISAWLEKSNVHYDKK
;
A
#
# COMPACT_ATOMS: atom_id res chain seq x y z
N MET A 1 -69.58 -21.21 -45.67
CA MET A 1 -68.16 -21.59 -45.81
C MET A 1 -67.35 -20.53 -45.06
N GLU A 2 -66.91 -20.92 -43.87
CA GLU A 2 -66.41 -20.05 -42.80
C GLU A 2 -65.11 -19.36 -43.20
N LYS A 3 -65.05 -18.03 -43.03
CA LYS A 3 -63.79 -17.29 -43.02
C LYS A 3 -63.10 -17.62 -41.69
N GLY A 4 -62.08 -18.47 -41.74
CA GLY A 4 -61.25 -18.80 -40.59
C GLY A 4 -60.61 -17.53 -40.02
N TYR A 5 -61.01 -17.17 -38.80
CA TYR A 5 -60.30 -16.17 -38.00
C TYR A 5 -58.99 -16.80 -37.53
N GLU A 6 -57.88 -16.50 -38.21
CA GLU A 6 -56.56 -16.79 -37.66
C GLU A 6 -56.30 -15.86 -36.48
N ALA A 7 -56.19 -16.44 -35.28
CA ALA A 7 -55.91 -15.69 -34.05
C ALA A 7 -54.58 -14.90 -34.21
N PRO A 8 -54.57 -13.56 -34.03
CA PRO A 8 -53.39 -12.73 -34.30
C PRO A 8 -52.21 -12.96 -33.34
N TRP A 9 -52.39 -13.83 -32.35
CA TRP A 9 -51.44 -14.07 -31.26
C TRP A 9 -50.74 -15.42 -31.33
N VAL A 10 -50.72 -16.08 -32.50
CA VAL A 10 -49.87 -17.26 -32.69
C VAL A 10 -48.48 -16.90 -32.19
N LEU A 11 -48.09 -17.56 -31.10
CA LEU A 11 -46.95 -17.33 -30.21
C LEU A 11 -45.67 -16.92 -30.95
N GLN A 12 -45.62 -15.67 -31.42
CA GLN A 12 -44.43 -15.17 -32.07
C GLN A 12 -43.38 -15.01 -30.99
N ASN A 13 -42.27 -15.72 -31.18
CA ASN A 13 -41.10 -15.69 -30.32
C ASN A 13 -40.88 -14.26 -29.80
N PRO A 14 -40.96 -14.02 -28.48
CA PRO A 14 -40.87 -12.68 -27.88
C PRO A 14 -39.66 -11.88 -28.40
N MET A 15 -38.56 -12.57 -28.71
CA MET A 15 -37.37 -11.99 -29.30
C MET A 15 -37.61 -11.32 -30.65
N ARG A 16 -38.43 -11.91 -31.52
CA ARG A 16 -38.75 -11.34 -32.85
C ARG A 16 -39.55 -10.05 -32.71
N ARG A 17 -40.46 -10.00 -31.74
CA ARG A 17 -41.23 -8.78 -31.42
C ARG A 17 -40.32 -7.68 -30.92
N LEU A 18 -39.40 -8.03 -30.02
CA LEU A 18 -38.46 -7.09 -29.44
C LEU A 18 -37.49 -6.51 -30.48
N VAL A 19 -36.96 -7.35 -31.38
CA VAL A 19 -36.12 -6.92 -32.51
C VAL A 19 -36.87 -5.95 -33.41
N LYS A 20 -38.13 -6.25 -33.75
CA LYS A 20 -38.96 -5.38 -34.59
C LYS A 20 -39.27 -4.05 -33.93
N ALA A 21 -39.51 -4.02 -32.62
CA ALA A 21 -39.85 -2.82 -31.88
C ALA A 21 -38.63 -1.93 -31.58
N THR A 22 -37.48 -2.52 -31.27
CA THR A 22 -36.26 -1.79 -30.85
C THR A 22 -35.28 -1.53 -31.99
N GLY A 23 -35.37 -2.27 -33.10
CA GLY A 23 -34.41 -2.24 -34.20
C GLY A 23 -33.05 -2.88 -33.87
N ILE A 24 -32.89 -3.44 -32.67
CA ILE A 24 -31.65 -4.07 -32.21
C ILE A 24 -31.61 -5.52 -32.69
N LYS A 25 -30.44 -5.98 -33.13
CA LYS A 25 -30.25 -7.37 -33.58
C LYS A 25 -30.55 -8.38 -32.48
N GLN A 26 -31.10 -9.53 -32.86
CA GLN A 26 -31.54 -10.56 -31.93
C GLN A 26 -30.41 -11.12 -31.05
N SER A 27 -29.19 -11.23 -31.59
CA SER A 27 -28.00 -11.67 -30.85
C SER A 27 -27.67 -10.73 -29.70
N THR A 28 -27.76 -9.43 -29.93
CA THR A 28 -27.50 -8.39 -28.94
C THR A 28 -28.55 -8.43 -27.82
N LEU A 29 -29.84 -8.56 -28.17
CA LEU A 29 -30.90 -8.69 -27.17
C LEU A 29 -30.78 -9.95 -26.31
N ARG A 30 -30.29 -11.07 -26.88
CA ARG A 30 -29.99 -12.28 -26.10
C ARG A 30 -28.87 -12.05 -25.08
N GLN A 31 -27.87 -11.24 -25.41
CA GLN A 31 -26.80 -10.90 -24.47
C GLN A 31 -27.34 -10.09 -23.28
N TYR A 32 -28.22 -9.11 -23.55
CA TYR A 32 -28.91 -8.35 -22.50
C TYR A 32 -29.79 -9.23 -21.59
N ILE A 33 -30.60 -10.14 -22.16
CA ILE A 33 -31.46 -11.04 -21.37
C ILE A 33 -30.63 -12.02 -20.52
N ASN A 34 -29.48 -12.46 -21.02
CA ASN A 34 -28.57 -13.34 -20.28
C ASN A 34 -27.71 -12.57 -19.24
N GLY A 35 -27.99 -11.29 -18.98
CA GLY A 35 -27.32 -10.49 -17.94
C GLY A 35 -25.97 -9.91 -18.33
N ASN A 36 -25.53 -10.08 -19.59
CA ASN A 36 -24.36 -9.39 -20.14
C ASN A 36 -24.82 -8.05 -20.73
N ASP A 37 -25.16 -7.10 -19.86
CA ASP A 37 -25.43 -5.73 -20.26
C ASP A 37 -24.09 -5.02 -20.55
N PRO A 38 -23.73 -4.75 -21.82
CA PRO A 38 -22.49 -4.06 -22.18
C PRO A 38 -22.43 -2.62 -21.66
N VAL A 39 -23.54 -2.04 -21.17
CA VAL A 39 -23.59 -0.67 -20.63
C VAL A 39 -23.34 -0.65 -19.13
N GLN A 40 -23.74 -1.70 -18.38
CA GLN A 40 -23.48 -1.77 -16.93
C GLN A 40 -22.00 -2.05 -16.59
N ASP A 41 -21.28 -2.75 -17.45
CA ASP A 41 -19.87 -3.10 -17.20
C ASP A 41 -18.86 -1.98 -17.56
N VAL A 42 -19.36 -0.80 -17.98
CA VAL A 42 -18.54 0.35 -18.40
C VAL A 42 -18.31 1.39 -17.29
N VAL A 43 -19.04 1.33 -16.17
CA VAL A 43 -18.73 2.20 -15.02
C VAL A 43 -17.76 1.51 -14.05
N LYS A 44 -16.59 1.10 -14.57
CA LYS A 44 -15.41 0.98 -13.71
C LYS A 44 -14.87 2.39 -13.53
N SER A 45 -14.80 2.85 -12.28
CA SER A 45 -14.15 4.12 -11.92
C SER A 45 -12.82 4.23 -12.66
N ILE A 46 -12.65 5.28 -13.47
CA ILE A 46 -11.40 5.58 -14.19
C ILE A 46 -10.24 5.77 -13.20
N HIS A 47 -10.55 6.14 -11.97
CA HIS A 47 -9.59 6.20 -10.89
C HIS A 47 -9.37 4.78 -10.37
N LYS A 48 -8.17 4.22 -10.61
CA LYS A 48 -7.65 3.14 -9.79
C LYS A 48 -7.85 3.57 -8.33
N THR A 49 -8.80 2.95 -7.63
CA THR A 49 -8.79 2.98 -6.18
C THR A 49 -7.47 2.33 -5.80
N TYR A 50 -6.51 3.15 -5.39
CA TYR A 50 -5.27 2.62 -4.84
C TYR A 50 -5.70 1.81 -3.62
N VAL A 51 -5.72 0.48 -3.77
CA VAL A 51 -5.81 -0.40 -2.64
C VAL A 51 -4.52 -0.14 -1.87
N GLN A 52 -4.62 0.70 -0.84
CA GLN A 52 -3.58 0.80 0.18
C GLN A 52 -3.30 -0.64 0.58
N LYS A 53 -2.11 -1.15 0.21
CA LYS A 53 -1.65 -2.42 0.77
C LYS A 53 -1.64 -2.19 2.26
N THR A 54 -2.61 -2.75 2.98
CA THR A 54 -2.52 -2.86 4.42
C THR A 54 -1.20 -3.55 4.67
N VAL A 55 -0.22 -2.80 5.20
CA VAL A 55 1.04 -3.37 5.66
C VAL A 55 0.64 -4.50 6.57
N SER A 56 0.97 -5.74 6.19
CA SER A 56 0.68 -6.89 7.04
C SER A 56 1.23 -6.54 8.41
N LYS A 57 0.40 -6.65 9.47
CA LYS A 57 0.85 -6.43 10.85
C LYS A 57 2.17 -7.18 10.98
N THR A 58 3.27 -6.43 11.08
CA THR A 58 4.61 -7.01 11.15
C THR A 58 4.55 -7.99 12.31
N GLN A 59 4.82 -9.26 12.03
CA GLN A 59 4.73 -10.33 13.02
C GLN A 59 5.49 -9.87 14.27
N LYS A 60 4.78 -9.77 15.39
CA LYS A 60 5.31 -9.18 16.63
C LYS A 60 6.55 -9.98 17.02
N VAL A 61 7.70 -9.34 16.96
CA VAL A 61 8.98 -9.92 17.38
C VAL A 61 8.89 -10.19 18.87
N ASP A 62 9.08 -11.45 19.27
CA ASP A 62 9.01 -11.84 20.67
C ASP A 62 10.24 -11.33 21.44
N ASP A 63 10.12 -11.19 22.76
CA ASP A 63 11.20 -10.66 23.60
C ASP A 63 12.41 -11.62 23.64
N PHE A 64 12.16 -12.92 23.43
CA PHE A 64 13.21 -13.92 23.26
C PHE A 64 14.06 -13.65 22.00
N ASP A 65 13.42 -13.42 20.85
CA ASP A 65 14.11 -13.12 19.58
C ASP A 65 14.98 -11.87 19.72
N LYS A 66 14.45 -10.84 20.40
CA LYS A 66 15.19 -9.63 20.73
C LYS A 66 16.44 -9.94 21.57
N GLY A 67 16.33 -10.82 22.55
CA GLY A 67 17.45 -11.29 23.36
C GLY A 67 18.56 -11.93 22.52
N VAL A 68 18.19 -12.78 21.56
CA VAL A 68 19.17 -13.45 20.68
C VAL A 68 19.87 -12.47 19.74
N VAL A 69 19.14 -11.48 19.20
CA VAL A 69 19.74 -10.44 18.36
C VAL A 69 20.71 -9.58 19.17
N ARG A 70 20.31 -9.11 20.37
CA ARG A 70 21.20 -8.33 21.25
C ARG A 70 22.48 -9.10 21.58
N ARG A 71 22.35 -10.39 21.93
CA ARG A 71 23.51 -11.23 22.26
C ARG A 71 24.42 -11.43 21.05
N THR A 72 23.85 -11.58 19.87
CA THR A 72 24.63 -11.73 18.63
C THR A 72 25.36 -10.45 18.25
N ILE A 73 24.72 -9.28 18.40
CA ILE A 73 25.38 -7.98 18.23
C ILE A 73 26.54 -7.84 19.21
N TYR A 74 26.31 -8.17 20.48
CA TYR A 74 27.36 -8.14 21.51
C TYR A 74 28.53 -9.08 21.16
N ASP A 75 28.25 -10.32 20.74
CA ASP A 75 29.27 -11.29 20.34
C ASP A 75 30.10 -10.77 19.14
N LEU A 76 29.48 -10.05 18.20
CA LEU A 76 30.16 -9.47 17.05
C LEU A 76 31.04 -8.28 17.45
N HIS A 77 30.55 -7.39 18.31
CA HIS A 77 31.35 -6.31 18.88
C HIS A 77 32.52 -6.84 19.71
N LYS A 78 32.32 -7.89 20.50
CA LYS A 78 33.38 -8.56 21.29
C LYS A 78 34.47 -9.15 20.40
N LYS A 79 34.12 -9.55 19.17
CA LYS A 79 35.06 -10.03 18.15
C LYS A 79 35.67 -8.90 17.30
N SER A 80 35.43 -7.64 17.65
CA SER A 80 35.87 -6.44 16.90
C SER A 80 35.43 -6.45 15.43
N GLN A 81 34.31 -7.10 15.10
CA GLN A 81 33.77 -7.15 13.75
C GLN A 81 32.69 -6.08 13.55
N SER A 82 32.68 -5.46 12.37
CA SER A 82 31.64 -4.51 11.97
C SER A 82 30.27 -5.19 11.96
N VAL A 83 29.29 -4.67 12.72
CA VAL A 83 27.92 -5.18 12.74
C VAL A 83 27.16 -4.62 11.53
N THR A 84 27.35 -5.23 10.37
CA THR A 84 26.58 -4.90 9.15
C THR A 84 25.34 -5.77 9.09
N MET A 85 24.21 -5.24 8.59
CA MET A 85 22.95 -5.99 8.50
C MET A 85 23.05 -7.36 7.82
N PRO A 86 23.78 -7.54 6.69
CA PRO A 86 23.94 -8.85 6.06
C PRO A 86 24.69 -9.84 6.96
N LYS A 87 25.78 -9.39 7.60
CA LYS A 87 26.58 -10.20 8.53
C LYS A 87 25.78 -10.61 9.75
N LEU A 88 24.96 -9.69 10.28
CA LEU A 88 24.06 -9.98 11.39
C LEU A 88 23.02 -11.02 10.97
N GLN A 89 22.43 -10.88 9.77
CA GLN A 89 21.46 -11.85 9.25
C GLN A 89 22.09 -13.24 9.04
N GLU A 90 23.31 -13.32 8.52
CA GLU A 90 24.07 -14.58 8.42
C GLU A 90 24.34 -15.20 9.80
N ALA A 91 24.75 -14.39 10.77
CA ALA A 91 25.01 -14.85 12.13
C ALA A 91 23.75 -15.36 12.83
N LEU A 92 22.60 -14.72 12.59
CA LEU A 92 21.30 -15.13 13.13
C LEU A 92 20.78 -16.41 12.46
N LYS A 93 20.93 -16.53 11.13
CA LYS A 93 20.63 -17.77 10.40
C LYS A 93 21.41 -18.96 10.96
N LYS A 94 22.70 -18.77 11.27
CA LYS A 94 23.56 -19.80 11.88
C LYS A 94 23.12 -20.22 13.29
N LYS A 95 22.45 -19.33 14.03
CA LYS A 95 21.94 -19.58 15.39
C LYS A 95 20.48 -20.04 15.41
N THR A 96 19.96 -20.54 14.28
CA THR A 96 18.64 -21.16 14.12
C THR A 96 17.44 -20.20 14.18
N LEU A 97 17.65 -18.89 14.00
CA LEU A 97 16.55 -17.93 13.86
C LEU A 97 16.43 -17.46 12.41
N THR A 98 15.29 -17.79 11.78
CA THR A 98 14.90 -17.22 10.49
C THR A 98 14.20 -15.90 10.75
N PHE A 99 14.99 -14.84 10.92
CA PHE A 99 14.44 -13.50 11.12
C PHE A 99 14.28 -12.75 9.80
N PRO A 100 13.11 -12.14 9.52
CA PRO A 100 12.94 -11.26 8.37
C PRO A 100 13.88 -10.04 8.44
N TYR A 101 14.56 -9.72 7.33
CA TYR A 101 15.53 -8.62 7.26
C TYR A 101 14.95 -7.27 7.76
N LEU A 102 13.71 -6.97 7.36
CA LEU A 102 13.05 -5.70 7.70
C LEU A 102 12.86 -5.53 9.20
N GLN A 103 12.37 -6.56 9.88
CA GLN A 103 12.21 -6.53 11.34
C GLN A 103 13.55 -6.35 12.03
N CYS A 104 14.62 -6.96 11.49
CA CYS A 104 15.95 -6.93 12.11
C CYS A 104 16.50 -5.51 12.04
N ARG A 105 16.31 -4.87 10.89
CA ARG A 105 16.67 -3.49 10.63
C ARG A 105 15.88 -2.52 11.52
N GLU A 106 14.56 -2.65 11.58
CA GLU A 106 13.69 -1.81 12.42
C GLU A 106 14.10 -1.89 13.89
N GLN A 107 14.32 -3.10 14.40
CA GLN A 107 14.69 -3.30 15.80
C GLN A 107 16.09 -2.77 16.12
N CYS A 108 17.05 -2.89 15.19
CA CYS A 108 18.39 -2.32 15.35
C CYS A 108 18.38 -0.79 15.33
N ILE A 109 17.57 -0.17 14.45
CA ILE A 109 17.40 1.29 14.43
C ILE A 109 16.83 1.77 15.77
N TYR A 110 15.79 1.08 16.26
CA TYR A 110 15.18 1.40 17.54
C TYR A 110 16.18 1.31 18.71
N TRP A 111 16.98 0.24 18.79
CA TRP A 111 18.01 0.14 19.83
C TRP A 111 19.14 1.16 19.68
N GLY A 112 19.52 1.51 18.45
CA GLY A 112 20.48 2.58 18.19
C GLY A 112 19.98 3.93 18.70
N PHE A 113 18.69 4.21 18.51
CA PHE A 113 18.05 5.41 19.04
C PHE A 113 17.97 5.41 20.58
N GLU A 114 17.59 4.29 21.22
CA GLU A 114 17.60 4.15 22.68
C GLU A 114 19.01 4.36 23.25
N TRP A 115 20.04 3.75 22.64
CA TRP A 115 21.42 3.97 23.05
C TRP A 115 21.83 5.44 22.89
N PHE A 116 21.47 6.08 21.78
CA PHE A 116 21.77 7.48 21.53
C PHE A 116 21.13 8.38 22.61
N ARG A 117 19.83 8.20 22.87
CA ARG A 117 19.07 9.00 23.84
C ARG A 117 19.48 8.74 25.29
N ASP A 118 19.62 7.48 25.68
CA ASP A 118 19.70 7.08 27.09
C ASP A 118 21.13 6.83 27.55
N THR A 119 22.07 6.59 26.62
CA THR A 119 23.48 6.33 26.96
C THR A 119 24.41 7.42 26.46
N LEU A 120 24.29 7.84 25.20
CA LEU A 120 25.23 8.79 24.62
C LEU A 120 24.97 10.22 25.11
N ILE A 121 23.73 10.73 24.97
CA ILE A 121 23.37 12.10 25.36
C ILE A 121 23.72 12.40 26.84
N PRO A 122 23.39 11.54 27.83
CA PRO A 122 23.68 11.86 29.23
C PRO A 122 25.17 11.82 29.58
N LYS A 123 25.99 11.14 28.77
CA LYS A 123 27.44 11.03 28.97
C LYS A 123 28.24 12.09 28.23
N LEU A 124 27.60 12.84 27.34
CA LEU A 124 28.23 13.93 26.61
C LEU A 124 28.39 15.16 27.53
N PRO A 125 29.56 15.82 27.51
CA PRO A 125 29.73 17.05 28.26
C PRO A 125 28.80 18.16 27.73
N PRO A 126 28.43 19.14 28.58
CA PRO A 126 27.66 20.30 28.13
C PRO A 126 28.32 20.97 26.92
N GLN A 127 27.50 21.54 26.02
CA GLN A 127 27.97 22.24 24.81
C GLN A 127 28.69 21.36 23.78
N SER A 128 28.48 20.04 23.81
CA SER A 128 28.94 19.14 22.76
C SER A 128 28.15 19.33 21.47
N VAL A 129 28.84 19.32 20.33
CA VAL A 129 28.22 19.34 18.98
C VAL A 129 28.20 17.91 18.42
N ILE A 130 27.00 17.42 18.09
CA ILE A 130 26.82 16.14 17.42
C ILE A 130 26.59 16.41 15.93
N VAL A 131 27.51 15.93 15.09
CA VAL A 131 27.36 15.98 13.63
C VAL A 131 27.00 14.58 13.16
N MET A 132 25.76 14.40 12.71
CA MET A 132 25.28 13.19 12.04
C MET A 132 25.27 13.42 10.53
N ASP A 133 25.55 12.39 9.74
CA ASP A 133 25.43 12.48 8.29
C ASP A 133 23.96 12.61 7.90
N ASN A 134 23.63 13.64 7.13
CA ASN A 134 22.31 13.74 6.51
C ASN A 134 22.30 12.89 5.24
N ALA A 135 22.13 11.58 5.39
CA ALA A 135 21.99 10.70 4.24
C ALA A 135 20.56 10.82 3.68
N PRO A 136 20.38 11.03 2.35
CA PRO A 136 19.07 11.28 1.73
C PRO A 136 17.99 10.22 2.00
N TYR A 137 18.38 9.02 2.45
CA TYR A 137 17.50 7.91 2.76
C TYR A 137 17.02 7.88 4.23
N HIS A 138 17.54 8.76 5.10
CA HIS A 138 17.10 8.91 6.49
C HIS A 138 16.01 9.95 6.67
N SER A 139 15.78 10.82 5.69
CA SER A 139 14.68 11.79 5.65
C SER A 139 13.39 11.14 5.16
N HIS A 140 12.86 10.19 5.92
CA HIS A 140 11.41 9.94 5.86
C HIS A 140 10.75 11.18 6.45
N LEU A 141 10.33 12.10 5.58
CA LEU A 141 9.40 13.14 5.98
C LEU A 141 8.15 12.43 6.52
N ASP A 142 7.67 12.84 7.69
CA ASP A 142 6.36 12.41 8.16
C ASP A 142 5.35 12.63 7.03
N PRO A 143 4.41 11.68 6.79
CA PRO A 143 3.40 11.84 5.75
C PRO A 143 2.67 13.19 5.85
N ASP A 144 2.56 13.70 7.08
CA ASP A 144 1.95 14.96 7.43
C ASP A 144 2.77 16.23 7.14
N SER A 145 4.09 16.13 7.09
CA SER A 145 5.01 17.25 6.80
C SER A 145 5.52 17.24 5.36
N ARG A 146 5.20 16.18 4.60
CA ARG A 146 5.63 16.01 3.22
C ARG A 146 5.00 17.08 2.31
N VAL A 147 5.84 17.94 1.76
CA VAL A 147 5.47 18.85 0.66
C VAL A 147 5.17 18.00 -0.59
N PRO A 148 4.08 18.28 -1.32
CA PRO A 148 3.78 17.60 -2.57
C PRO A 148 4.94 17.75 -3.57
N ASN A 149 5.22 16.68 -4.32
CA ASN A 149 6.27 16.68 -5.34
C ASN A 149 5.68 16.42 -6.74
N THR A 150 6.53 16.31 -7.75
CA THR A 150 6.11 16.10 -9.15
C THR A 150 5.31 14.81 -9.39
N ASN A 151 5.36 13.84 -8.46
CA ASN A 151 4.58 12.61 -8.51
C ASN A 151 3.28 12.67 -7.68
N SER A 152 3.01 13.77 -6.96
CA SER A 152 1.78 13.94 -6.19
C SER A 152 0.60 14.26 -7.08
N ASN A 153 -0.56 13.69 -6.76
CA ASN A 153 -1.81 13.93 -7.49
C ASN A 153 -2.47 15.26 -7.06
N LYS A 154 -3.43 15.76 -7.86
CA LYS A 154 -4.16 17.01 -7.58
C LYS A 154 -4.83 17.00 -6.21
N SER A 155 -5.33 15.84 -5.75
CA SER A 155 -5.95 15.68 -4.43
C SER A 155 -4.98 15.84 -3.27
N GLU A 156 -3.78 15.27 -3.36
CA GLU A 156 -2.72 15.42 -2.36
C GLU A 156 -2.23 16.87 -2.29
N ILE A 157 -2.07 17.50 -3.46
CA ILE A 157 -1.63 18.90 -3.55
C ILE A 157 -2.68 19.83 -2.92
N SER A 158 -3.97 19.64 -3.26
CA SER A 158 -5.05 20.45 -2.68
C SER A 158 -5.18 20.26 -1.17
N ALA A 159 -5.14 19.02 -0.68
CA ALA A 159 -5.20 18.75 0.77
C ALA A 159 -4.03 19.40 1.52
N TRP A 160 -2.82 19.40 0.95
CA TRP A 160 -1.67 20.08 1.53
C TRP A 160 -1.81 21.61 1.51
N LEU A 161 -2.36 22.19 0.43
CA LEU A 161 -2.60 23.64 0.33
C LEU A 161 -3.64 24.11 1.35
N GLU A 162 -4.73 23.36 1.54
CA GLU A 162 -5.73 23.65 2.58
C GLU A 162 -5.13 23.57 3.99
N LYS A 163 -4.35 22.51 4.28
CA LYS A 163 -3.65 22.34 5.55
C LYS A 163 -2.63 23.46 5.82
N SER A 164 -1.96 23.93 4.78
CA SER A 164 -0.95 24.99 4.85
C SER A 164 -1.54 26.40 4.77
N ASN A 165 -2.88 26.51 4.72
CA ASN A 165 -3.62 27.77 4.59
C ASN A 165 -3.21 28.61 3.36
N VAL A 166 -2.90 27.94 2.24
CA VAL A 166 -2.54 28.58 0.97
C VAL A 166 -3.77 28.60 0.07
N HIS A 167 -4.20 29.79 -0.33
CA HIS A 167 -5.36 29.97 -1.21
C HIS A 167 -5.06 29.46 -2.63
N TYR A 168 -6.00 28.71 -3.21
CA TYR A 168 -5.93 28.27 -4.60
C TYR A 168 -7.33 28.21 -5.22
N ASP A 169 -7.41 28.33 -6.55
CA ASP A 169 -8.67 28.29 -7.29
C ASP A 169 -9.14 26.84 -7.49
N LYS A 170 -10.30 26.49 -6.94
CA LYS A 170 -10.94 25.18 -7.11
C LYS A 170 -11.71 25.17 -8.44
N LYS A 171 -11.01 24.84 -9.53
CA LYS A 171 -11.62 24.40 -10.80
C LYS A 171 -11.92 22.90 -10.81
#